data_AF-A0A4U0UXV6-F1
#
_entry.id   AF-A0A4U0UXV6-F1
#
_cell.length_a   1.000
_cell.length_b   1.000
_cell.length_c   1.000
_cell.angle_alpha   90.00
_cell.angle_beta   90.00
_cell.angle_gamma   90.00
#
_symmetry.space_group_name_H-M   'P 1'
#
loop_
_entity.id
_entity.type
_entity.pdbx_description
1 polymer ?
#
loop_
_entity_poly.entity_id
_entity_poly.type
_entity_poly.pdbx_seq_one_letter_code
_entity_poly.pdbx_strand_id
1 'polypeptide(L)'
;MMGLPRLRLPSRNWLIFLSLSGSIASAILYDKYETRRTKQKWCDVVSHLAREPLDTKNMPRKLTIYLAAPPGDGLRSAREHFHNYVKPILVAGAMDWDVVEGRKEGDVRHKTAERVRRKRRRRGEGEALEEEELQKEYAMELMRERNGTGEYPGVSGDLVVGRHTWKEYVRGVHEGWLGPVDQPAVVPAVVEGAEDSAVATHVPGHSSLGDAAAKGAAKVLAPTPPPDTDISATLDADSNSPTALETPTPPETLPLEDAPKEEEKPSKPRNPAPYLLPSAYPTATLSPSIPEVIGPSIILPFPHILGVRNTHIRIYRFLTRRRLADEIGRDVAAAVLGASYRSFDAVTAPSRTQDGGAGDSVPEQTAVLAREEGEWWKSVHRAREEGEESVRIEGMALDERVAGRMRRFELSAGEEDRAKRSAAGTEVVAKETEDE
;
A
#
# COMPACT_ATOMS: atom_id res chain seq x y z
N MET A 1 0.02 42.74 57.41
CA MET A 1 0.63 41.50 56.90
C MET A 1 -0.27 40.94 55.80
N MET A 2 0.25 40.69 54.60
CA MET A 2 -0.52 39.98 53.57
C MET A 2 -0.53 38.48 53.90
N GLY A 3 -1.66 38.01 54.45
CA GLY A 3 -1.87 36.60 54.70
C GLY A 3 -2.18 35.88 53.39
N LEU A 4 -1.22 35.12 52.86
CA LEU A 4 -1.48 34.19 51.76
C LEU A 4 -2.62 33.23 52.17
N PRO A 5 -3.67 33.06 51.33
CA PRO A 5 -4.80 32.22 51.68
C PRO A 5 -4.35 30.77 51.88
N ARG A 6 -4.83 30.12 52.96
CA ARG A 6 -4.55 28.72 53.24
C ARG A 6 -5.20 27.84 52.18
N LEU A 7 -4.45 27.48 51.14
CA LEU A 7 -4.84 26.52 50.12
C LEU A 7 -5.18 25.18 50.80
N ARG A 8 -6.46 24.83 50.82
CA ARG A 8 -6.90 23.50 51.27
C ARG A 8 -6.46 22.47 50.22
N LEU A 9 -5.81 21.40 50.67
CA LEU A 9 -5.48 20.28 49.80
C LEU A 9 -6.78 19.67 49.23
N PRO A 10 -6.79 19.20 47.97
CA PRO A 10 -7.95 18.52 47.41
C PRO A 10 -8.27 17.23 48.18
N SER A 11 -9.53 16.79 48.10
CA SER A 11 -9.95 15.52 48.72
C SER A 11 -9.24 14.32 48.07
N ARG A 12 -9.16 13.19 48.79
CA ARG A 12 -8.51 11.95 48.31
C ARG A 12 -8.95 11.56 46.89
N ASN A 13 -10.25 11.58 46.61
CA ASN A 13 -10.78 11.21 45.30
C ASN A 13 -10.34 12.20 44.21
N TRP A 14 -10.22 13.50 44.55
CA TRP A 14 -9.75 14.52 43.63
C TRP A 14 -8.24 14.42 43.36
N LEU A 15 -7.43 14.06 44.36
CA LEU A 15 -6.01 13.75 44.19
C LEU A 15 -5.79 12.50 43.31
N ILE A 16 -6.61 11.46 43.48
CA ILE A 16 -6.57 10.27 42.60
C ILE A 16 -6.95 10.67 41.17
N PHE A 17 -8.02 11.44 41.00
CA PHE A 17 -8.46 11.91 39.68
C PHE A 17 -7.40 12.78 38.99
N LEU A 18 -6.81 13.76 39.69
CA LEU A 18 -5.75 14.61 39.14
C LEU A 18 -4.47 13.85 38.81
N SER A 19 -4.05 12.91 39.67
CA SER A 19 -2.82 12.14 39.40
C SER A 19 -3.00 11.19 38.21
N LEU A 20 -4.17 10.56 38.06
CA LEU A 20 -4.47 9.71 36.90
C LEU A 20 -4.65 10.51 35.60
N SER A 21 -5.43 11.59 35.62
CA SER A 21 -5.61 12.44 34.43
C SER A 21 -4.31 13.16 34.04
N GLY A 22 -3.55 13.67 35.00
CA GLY A 22 -2.25 14.32 34.78
C GLY A 22 -1.15 13.37 34.28
N SER A 23 -1.13 12.11 34.73
CA SER A 23 -0.18 11.11 34.19
C SER A 23 -0.54 10.68 32.76
N ILE A 24 -1.83 10.52 32.44
CA ILE A 24 -2.28 10.25 31.06
C ILE A 24 -1.97 11.45 30.15
N ALA A 25 -2.30 12.67 30.58
CA ALA A 25 -2.06 13.89 29.80
C ALA A 25 -0.56 14.13 29.57
N SER A 26 0.28 13.97 30.60
CA SER A 26 1.73 14.12 30.46
C SER A 26 2.35 13.06 29.55
N ALA A 27 1.90 11.80 29.61
CA ALA A 27 2.36 10.75 28.68
C ALA A 27 2.03 11.09 27.21
N ILE A 28 0.83 11.61 26.93
CA ILE A 28 0.40 12.01 25.58
C ILE A 28 1.18 13.24 25.09
N LEU A 29 1.40 14.24 25.96
CA LEU A 29 2.17 15.44 25.63
C LEU A 29 3.65 15.11 25.39
N TYR A 30 4.23 14.23 26.22
CA TYR A 30 5.60 13.76 26.08
C TYR A 30 5.81 13.01 24.77
N ASP A 31 4.98 12.01 24.43
CA ASP A 31 5.17 11.28 23.17
C ASP A 31 4.93 12.17 21.94
N LYS A 32 4.03 13.16 22.01
CA LYS A 32 3.88 14.19 20.96
C LYS A 32 5.10 15.11 20.83
N TYR A 33 5.70 15.52 21.94
CA TYR A 33 6.90 16.35 21.96
C TYR A 33 8.10 15.58 21.39
N GLU A 34 8.36 14.37 21.89
CA GLU A 34 9.43 13.50 21.38
C GLU A 34 9.21 13.13 19.92
N THR A 35 7.98 12.80 19.50
CA THR A 35 7.67 12.54 18.07
C THR A 35 7.98 13.75 17.18
N ARG A 36 7.80 14.99 17.65
CA ARG A 36 8.20 16.19 16.91
C ARG A 36 9.71 16.35 16.88
N ARG A 37 10.40 16.15 18.01
CA ARG A 37 11.87 16.21 18.11
C ARG A 37 12.54 15.17 17.19
N THR A 38 12.04 13.93 17.18
CA THR A 38 12.51 12.86 16.28
C THR A 38 12.32 13.21 14.81
N LYS A 39 11.17 13.81 14.43
CA LYS A 39 10.96 14.27 13.05
C LYS A 39 11.93 15.40 12.69
N GLN A 40 12.08 16.39 13.58
CA GLN A 40 13.00 17.51 13.36
C GLN A 40 14.44 17.00 13.15
N LYS A 41 14.93 16.08 14.01
CA LYS A 41 16.23 15.38 13.84
C LYS A 41 16.41 14.84 12.40
N TRP A 42 15.44 14.11 11.86
CA TRP A 42 15.57 13.53 10.51
C TRP A 42 15.39 14.56 9.39
N CYS A 43 14.55 15.59 9.58
CA CYS A 43 14.49 16.72 8.67
C CYS A 43 15.84 17.47 8.61
N ASP A 44 16.43 17.75 9.79
CA ASP A 44 17.70 18.47 9.94
C ASP A 44 18.85 17.70 9.25
N VAL A 45 18.96 16.38 9.49
CA VAL A 45 19.92 15.49 8.81
C VAL A 45 19.83 15.59 7.28
N VAL A 46 18.63 15.71 6.73
CA VAL A 46 18.38 15.73 5.28
C VAL A 46 18.43 17.16 4.69
N SER A 47 18.26 18.20 5.52
CA SER A 47 18.06 19.59 5.09
C SER A 47 19.18 20.23 4.26
N HIS A 48 20.41 19.72 4.34
CA HIS A 48 21.54 20.18 3.51
C HIS A 48 21.29 19.97 2.00
N LEU A 49 20.63 18.88 1.59
CA LEU A 49 20.35 18.59 0.17
C LEU A 49 19.49 19.68 -0.49
N ALA A 50 18.57 20.29 0.27
CA ALA A 50 17.72 21.36 -0.22
C ALA A 50 18.49 22.67 -0.53
N ARG A 51 19.77 22.75 -0.15
CA ARG A 51 20.66 23.88 -0.40
C ARG A 51 21.67 23.61 -1.53
N GLU A 52 21.75 22.37 -2.02
CA GLU A 52 22.65 22.03 -3.11
C GLU A 52 22.15 22.67 -4.42
N PRO A 53 22.97 23.45 -5.13
CA PRO A 53 22.53 24.11 -6.36
C PRO A 53 22.30 23.08 -7.46
N LEU A 54 21.06 23.00 -7.95
CA LEU A 54 20.70 22.15 -9.09
C LEU A 54 21.10 22.82 -10.41
N ASP A 55 21.70 22.05 -11.32
CA ASP A 55 21.95 22.52 -12.68
C ASP A 55 20.63 22.77 -13.44
N THR A 56 20.53 23.94 -14.07
CA THR A 56 19.44 24.39 -14.94
C THR A 56 18.98 23.38 -16.00
N LYS A 57 19.85 22.46 -16.42
CA LYS A 57 19.54 21.42 -17.43
C LYS A 57 19.10 20.08 -16.84
N ASN A 58 19.25 19.86 -15.54
CA ASN A 58 18.92 18.58 -14.93
C ASN A 58 17.60 18.67 -14.16
N MET A 59 16.71 17.70 -14.37
CA MET A 59 15.52 17.58 -13.52
C MET A 59 15.91 17.20 -12.08
N PRO A 60 15.17 17.69 -11.06
CA PRO A 60 15.40 17.29 -9.67
C PRO A 60 15.15 15.80 -9.47
N ARG A 61 15.78 15.21 -8.45
CA ARG A 61 15.59 13.80 -8.09
C ARG A 61 14.16 13.56 -7.63
N LYS A 62 13.52 12.54 -8.18
CA LYS A 62 12.12 12.18 -7.90
C LYS A 62 11.99 10.78 -7.32
N LEU A 63 11.13 10.62 -6.31
CA LEU A 63 10.83 9.33 -5.68
C LEU A 63 9.39 8.89 -5.99
N THR A 64 9.16 7.58 -6.18
CA THR A 64 7.79 7.05 -6.26
C THR A 64 7.34 6.56 -4.90
N ILE A 65 6.13 6.90 -4.47
CA ILE A 65 5.56 6.48 -3.19
C ILE A 65 4.33 5.62 -3.46
N TYR A 66 4.38 4.35 -3.04
CA TYR A 66 3.27 3.42 -3.14
C TYR A 66 2.49 3.40 -1.83
N LEU A 67 1.18 3.73 -1.91
CA LEU A 67 0.25 3.76 -0.79
C LEU A 67 -0.99 2.91 -1.11
N ALA A 68 -1.21 1.78 -0.43
CA ALA A 68 -2.48 1.08 -0.49
C ALA A 68 -3.33 1.30 0.78
N ALA A 69 -4.65 1.28 0.64
CA ALA A 69 -5.58 1.25 1.77
C ALA A 69 -5.30 0.00 2.65
N PRO A 70 -5.14 0.16 3.97
CA PRO A 70 -4.92 -0.98 4.86
C PRO A 70 -6.10 -1.95 4.82
N PRO A 71 -5.85 -3.23 5.10
CA PRO A 71 -6.91 -4.22 5.16
C PRO A 71 -8.00 -3.90 6.20
N GLY A 72 -9.23 -3.69 5.72
CA GLY A 72 -10.40 -3.44 6.55
C GLY A 72 -10.65 -1.96 6.88
N ASP A 73 -9.88 -1.03 6.32
CA ASP A 73 -10.06 0.43 6.45
C ASP A 73 -9.78 1.13 5.10
N GLY A 74 -10.11 2.42 5.00
CA GLY A 74 -9.93 3.21 3.78
C GLY A 74 -8.53 3.82 3.61
N LEU A 75 -8.26 4.33 2.41
CA LEU A 75 -7.00 5.00 2.04
C LEU A 75 -6.63 6.20 2.94
N ARG A 76 -7.57 6.74 3.73
CA ARG A 76 -7.36 7.90 4.61
C ARG A 76 -6.25 7.67 5.62
N SER A 77 -6.17 6.49 6.24
CA SER A 77 -5.17 6.18 7.26
C SER A 77 -3.76 6.04 6.67
N ALA A 78 -3.63 5.48 5.46
CA ALA A 78 -2.36 5.45 4.72
C ALA A 78 -1.90 6.86 4.32
N ARG A 79 -2.81 7.72 3.84
CA ARG A 79 -2.52 9.14 3.57
C ARG A 79 -2.11 9.90 4.83
N GLU A 80 -2.81 9.72 5.94
CA GLU A 80 -2.46 10.37 7.22
C GLU A 80 -1.08 9.94 7.70
N HIS A 81 -0.74 8.65 7.55
CA HIS A 81 0.57 8.11 7.88
C HIS A 81 1.69 8.71 7.00
N PHE A 82 1.49 8.80 5.69
CA PHE A 82 2.39 9.50 4.77
C PHE A 82 2.61 10.96 5.19
N HIS A 83 1.53 11.72 5.41
CA HIS A 83 1.60 13.13 5.82
C HIS A 83 2.28 13.33 7.17
N ASN A 84 2.07 12.40 8.12
CA ASN A 84 2.62 12.50 9.45
C ASN A 84 4.13 12.18 9.50
N TYR A 85 4.60 11.13 8.82
CA TYR A 85 5.96 10.61 9.03
C TYR A 85 6.90 10.78 7.84
N VAL A 86 6.40 10.68 6.61
CA VAL A 86 7.24 10.66 5.39
C VAL A 86 7.36 12.05 4.78
N LYS A 87 6.22 12.72 4.53
CA LYS A 87 6.16 14.04 3.87
C LYS A 87 7.10 15.09 4.49
N PRO A 88 7.22 15.24 5.83
CA PRO A 88 8.08 16.29 6.41
C PRO A 88 9.56 16.15 6.02
N ILE A 89 10.05 14.92 5.88
CA ILE A 89 11.46 14.62 5.56
C ILE A 89 11.72 14.81 4.06
N LEU A 90 10.79 14.40 3.20
CA LEU A 90 10.86 14.67 1.76
C LEU A 90 10.90 16.17 1.45
N VAL A 91 10.03 16.95 2.13
CA VAL A 91 9.98 18.41 2.00
C VAL A 91 11.27 19.07 2.54
N ALA A 92 11.81 18.58 3.67
CA ALA A 92 13.07 19.09 4.20
C ALA A 92 14.26 18.87 3.26
N GLY A 93 14.25 17.79 2.48
CA GLY A 93 15.25 17.50 1.43
C GLY A 93 14.95 18.07 0.06
N ALA A 94 13.92 18.92 -0.11
CA ALA A 94 13.45 19.45 -1.39
C ALA A 94 13.19 18.39 -2.49
N MET A 95 12.82 17.17 -2.10
CA MET A 95 12.58 16.06 -3.02
C MET A 95 11.21 16.15 -3.68
N ASP A 96 11.13 15.91 -4.98
CA ASP A 96 9.85 15.69 -5.68
C ASP A 96 9.37 14.24 -5.53
N TRP A 97 8.06 14.00 -5.59
CA TRP A 97 7.50 12.66 -5.49
C TRP A 97 6.23 12.42 -6.30
N ASP A 98 6.10 11.22 -6.88
CA ASP A 98 4.85 10.70 -7.45
C ASP A 98 4.17 9.75 -6.48
N VAL A 99 2.87 9.87 -6.27
CA VAL A 99 2.11 8.97 -5.38
C VAL A 99 1.26 7.99 -6.19
N VAL A 100 1.55 6.70 -6.06
CA VAL A 100 0.76 5.61 -6.61
C VAL A 100 -0.19 5.09 -5.53
N GLU A 101 -1.45 5.52 -5.61
CA GLU A 101 -2.49 5.15 -4.63
C GLU A 101 -3.29 3.91 -5.06
N GLY A 102 -3.48 2.96 -4.15
CA GLY A 102 -4.41 1.84 -4.26
C GLY A 102 -5.56 1.93 -3.25
N ARG A 103 -6.80 1.92 -3.73
CA ARG A 103 -8.03 1.90 -2.93
C ARG A 103 -8.53 0.47 -2.69
N LYS A 104 -8.47 -0.39 -3.71
CA LYS A 104 -8.75 -1.84 -3.60
C LYS A 104 -7.45 -2.66 -3.66
N GLU A 105 -7.57 -3.95 -3.35
CA GLU A 105 -6.51 -4.94 -3.55
C GLU A 105 -6.27 -5.13 -5.05
N GLY A 106 -4.99 -5.17 -5.47
CA GLY A 106 -4.60 -5.29 -6.87
C GLY A 106 -4.39 -3.94 -7.57
N ASP A 107 -4.89 -2.81 -7.01
CA ASP A 107 -4.68 -1.47 -7.58
C ASP A 107 -3.19 -1.12 -7.71
N VAL A 108 -2.38 -1.47 -6.69
CA VAL A 108 -0.94 -1.17 -6.71
C VAL A 108 -0.20 -2.11 -7.64
N ARG A 109 -0.52 -3.41 -7.62
CA ARG A 109 0.00 -4.40 -8.56
C ARG A 109 -0.19 -3.92 -10.00
N HIS A 110 -1.43 -3.58 -10.37
CA HIS A 110 -1.77 -3.14 -11.72
C HIS A 110 -0.92 -1.95 -12.15
N LYS A 111 -0.93 -0.86 -11.37
CA LYS A 111 -0.22 0.39 -11.69
C LYS A 111 1.30 0.20 -11.76
N THR A 112 1.87 -0.67 -10.92
CA THR A 112 3.29 -1.02 -10.98
C THR A 112 3.60 -1.81 -12.25
N ALA A 113 2.80 -2.83 -12.59
CA ALA A 113 2.99 -3.64 -13.80
C ALA A 113 2.82 -2.80 -15.07
N GLU A 114 1.78 -1.96 -15.13
CA GLU A 114 1.51 -0.99 -16.20
C GLU A 114 2.66 -0.01 -16.40
N ARG A 115 3.19 0.58 -15.31
CA ARG A 115 4.35 1.48 -15.38
C ARG A 115 5.61 0.78 -15.92
N VAL A 116 5.81 -0.50 -15.60
CA VAL A 116 6.88 -1.33 -16.19
C VAL A 116 6.59 -1.61 -17.67
N ARG A 117 5.37 -2.00 -18.05
CA ARG A 117 4.96 -2.23 -19.45
C ARG A 117 5.17 -1.00 -20.31
N ARG A 118 4.78 0.19 -19.85
CA ARG A 118 5.05 1.46 -20.54
C ARG A 118 6.55 1.71 -20.75
N LYS A 119 7.39 1.39 -19.75
CA LYS A 119 8.86 1.45 -19.88
C LYS A 119 9.41 0.44 -20.90
N ARG A 120 8.78 -0.73 -21.04
CA ARG A 120 9.11 -1.76 -22.06
C ARG A 120 8.68 -1.29 -23.46
N ARG A 121 7.48 -0.71 -23.62
CA ARG A 121 7.01 -0.09 -24.87
C ARG A 121 7.89 1.06 -25.34
N ARG A 122 8.33 1.96 -24.43
CA ARG A 122 9.33 3.02 -24.73
C ARG A 122 10.67 2.46 -25.25
N ARG A 123 10.94 1.16 -25.04
CA ARG A 123 12.13 0.44 -25.54
C ARG A 123 11.84 -0.47 -26.74
N GLY A 124 10.64 -0.39 -27.33
CA GLY A 124 10.25 -1.12 -28.54
C GLY A 124 9.69 -2.54 -28.31
N GLU A 125 9.28 -2.90 -27.09
CA GLU A 125 8.56 -4.16 -26.84
C GLU A 125 7.04 -3.97 -26.87
N GLY A 126 6.32 -4.83 -27.60
CA GLY A 126 4.85 -4.85 -27.66
C GLY A 126 4.25 -3.95 -28.73
N GLU A 127 2.92 -3.79 -28.69
CA GLU A 127 2.21 -2.85 -29.55
C GLU A 127 2.55 -1.39 -29.19
N ALA A 128 2.47 -0.51 -30.18
CA ALA A 128 2.64 0.92 -29.96
C ALA A 128 1.57 1.44 -28.99
N LEU A 129 1.96 2.32 -28.07
CA LEU A 129 1.03 3.00 -27.16
C LEU A 129 -0.04 3.76 -27.96
N GLU A 130 -1.24 3.92 -27.38
CA GLU A 130 -2.32 4.66 -28.02
C GLU A 130 -1.87 6.09 -28.39
N GLU A 131 -2.32 6.57 -29.57
CA GLU A 131 -1.81 7.81 -30.16
C GLU A 131 -1.94 9.02 -29.22
N GLU A 132 -2.97 9.08 -28.38
CA GLU A 132 -3.16 10.15 -27.40
C GLU A 132 -2.14 10.13 -26.26
N GLU A 133 -1.79 8.96 -25.74
CA GLU A 133 -0.80 8.83 -24.66
C GLU A 133 0.60 9.11 -25.20
N LEU A 134 0.91 8.57 -26.39
CA LEU A 134 2.10 8.95 -27.14
C LEU A 134 2.16 10.45 -27.34
N GLN A 135 1.13 11.09 -27.89
CA GLN A 135 1.15 12.54 -28.13
C GLN A 135 1.42 13.34 -26.86
N LYS A 136 0.84 12.98 -25.71
CA LYS A 136 1.05 13.67 -24.44
C LYS A 136 2.48 13.47 -23.90
N GLU A 137 2.95 12.23 -23.81
CA GLU A 137 4.29 11.93 -23.27
C GLU A 137 5.40 12.35 -24.24
N TYR A 138 5.27 12.02 -25.53
CA TYR A 138 6.22 12.42 -26.58
C TYR A 138 6.29 13.93 -26.77
N ALA A 139 5.19 14.67 -26.68
CA ALA A 139 5.28 16.15 -26.71
C ALA A 139 6.06 16.69 -25.51
N MET A 140 5.87 16.13 -24.30
CA MET A 140 6.64 16.53 -23.12
C MET A 140 8.11 16.12 -23.22
N GLU A 141 8.44 14.92 -23.71
CA GLU A 141 9.81 14.47 -23.90
C GLU A 141 10.52 15.26 -25.01
N LEU A 142 9.89 15.46 -26.17
CA LEU A 142 10.46 16.22 -27.29
C LEU A 142 10.65 17.71 -26.93
N MET A 143 9.79 18.29 -26.08
CA MET A 143 10.05 19.62 -25.50
C MET A 143 11.26 19.63 -24.57
N ARG A 144 11.50 18.58 -23.77
CA ARG A 144 12.69 18.46 -22.91
C ARG A 144 13.96 18.28 -23.75
N GLU A 145 13.94 17.37 -24.72
CA GLU A 145 15.06 17.12 -25.64
C GLU A 145 15.43 18.40 -26.42
N ARG A 146 14.43 19.13 -26.95
CA ARG A 146 14.64 20.42 -27.63
C ARG A 146 15.25 21.48 -26.72
N ASN A 147 14.89 21.48 -25.43
CA ASN A 147 15.44 22.38 -24.42
C ASN A 147 16.76 21.87 -23.82
N GLY A 148 17.20 20.66 -24.19
CA GLY A 148 18.39 20.01 -23.64
C GLY A 148 18.28 19.66 -22.15
N THR A 149 17.06 19.44 -21.63
CA THR A 149 16.86 19.06 -20.22
C THR A 149 16.88 17.54 -20.04
N GLY A 150 17.81 17.06 -19.22
CA GLY A 150 18.00 15.63 -18.93
C GLY A 150 17.13 15.12 -17.78
N GLU A 151 16.80 13.81 -17.84
CA GLU A 151 16.36 13.08 -16.66
C GLU A 151 17.47 13.11 -15.57
N TYR A 152 17.09 13.03 -14.29
CA TYR A 152 18.05 13.05 -13.19
C TYR A 152 19.10 11.93 -13.35
N PRO A 153 20.42 12.23 -13.35
CA PRO A 153 21.46 11.25 -13.73
C PRO A 153 21.76 10.21 -12.64
N GLY A 154 21.27 10.42 -11.42
CA GLY A 154 21.47 9.50 -10.30
C GLY A 154 20.31 8.51 -10.10
N VAL A 155 20.35 7.80 -8.98
CA VAL A 155 19.42 6.70 -8.71
C VAL A 155 18.09 7.21 -8.12
N SER A 156 17.05 7.24 -8.95
CA SER A 156 15.65 7.32 -8.52
C SER A 156 15.24 6.03 -7.79
N GLY A 157 14.29 6.11 -6.86
CA GLY A 157 13.88 4.98 -6.04
C GLY A 157 12.45 5.04 -5.53
N ASP A 158 12.03 3.94 -4.91
CA ASP A 158 10.63 3.68 -4.56
C ASP A 158 10.45 3.56 -3.03
N LEU A 159 9.44 4.23 -2.46
CA LEU A 159 9.02 4.12 -1.07
C LEU A 159 7.70 3.34 -1.03
N VAL A 160 7.66 2.22 -0.31
CA VAL A 160 6.48 1.34 -0.24
C VAL A 160 5.96 1.29 1.19
N VAL A 161 4.73 1.77 1.43
CA VAL A 161 4.17 1.89 2.79
C VAL A 161 3.34 0.68 3.18
N GLY A 162 3.85 -0.13 4.10
CA GLY A 162 3.17 -1.28 4.69
C GLY A 162 3.33 -2.59 3.94
N ARG A 163 3.26 -3.71 4.68
CA ARG A 163 3.42 -5.06 4.16
C ARG A 163 2.43 -5.43 3.04
N HIS A 164 1.19 -4.95 3.10
CA HIS A 164 0.16 -5.21 2.11
C HIS A 164 0.52 -4.56 0.76
N THR A 165 0.95 -3.29 0.79
CA THR A 165 1.45 -2.58 -0.40
C THR A 165 2.71 -3.24 -0.95
N TRP A 166 3.60 -3.75 -0.09
CA TRP A 166 4.81 -4.45 -0.52
C TRP A 166 4.51 -5.72 -1.32
N LYS A 167 3.57 -6.56 -0.89
CA LYS A 167 3.15 -7.75 -1.65
C LYS A 167 2.58 -7.39 -3.02
N GLU A 168 1.75 -6.34 -3.09
CA GLU A 168 1.19 -5.85 -4.36
C GLU A 168 2.28 -5.25 -5.28
N TYR A 169 3.22 -4.46 -4.74
CA TYR A 169 4.35 -3.90 -5.48
C TYR A 169 5.25 -5.01 -6.04
N VAL A 170 5.69 -5.96 -5.21
CA VAL A 170 6.54 -7.08 -5.65
C VAL A 170 5.86 -7.89 -6.75
N ARG A 171 4.58 -8.24 -6.60
CA ARG A 171 3.80 -8.94 -7.63
C ARG A 171 3.71 -8.12 -8.92
N GLY A 172 3.48 -6.81 -8.82
CA GLY A 172 3.43 -5.90 -9.97
C GLY A 172 4.78 -5.75 -10.70
N VAL A 173 5.90 -5.73 -9.99
CA VAL A 173 7.25 -5.73 -10.59
C VAL A 173 7.51 -7.02 -11.35
N HIS A 174 7.18 -8.18 -10.76
CA HIS A 174 7.34 -9.48 -11.42
C HIS A 174 6.43 -9.63 -12.64
N GLU A 175 5.14 -9.30 -12.50
CA GLU A 175 4.17 -9.32 -13.60
C GLU A 175 4.54 -8.35 -14.73
N GLY A 176 5.13 -7.19 -14.40
CA GLY A 176 5.57 -6.21 -15.39
C GLY A 176 6.77 -6.66 -16.23
N TRP A 177 7.73 -7.40 -15.65
CA TRP A 177 8.95 -7.84 -16.35
C TRP A 177 8.88 -9.25 -16.96
N LEU A 178 8.04 -10.14 -16.39
CA LEU A 178 7.86 -11.53 -16.84
C LEU A 178 6.56 -11.73 -17.64
N GLY A 179 5.54 -10.90 -17.40
CA GLY A 179 4.25 -11.01 -18.09
C GLY A 179 4.30 -10.42 -19.51
N PRO A 180 3.23 -10.62 -20.30
CA PRO A 180 3.09 -9.95 -21.58
C PRO A 180 3.00 -8.43 -21.40
N VAL A 181 3.47 -7.71 -22.43
CA VAL A 181 3.38 -6.24 -22.48
C VAL A 181 1.92 -5.84 -22.70
N ASP A 182 1.29 -6.47 -23.67
CA ASP A 182 -0.07 -6.17 -24.09
C ASP A 182 -1.06 -7.05 -23.34
N GLN A 183 -2.32 -6.62 -23.29
CA GLN A 183 -3.32 -7.36 -22.53
C GLN A 183 -3.51 -8.73 -23.18
N PRO A 184 -3.30 -9.84 -22.46
CA PRO A 184 -3.57 -11.15 -23.02
C PRO A 184 -5.05 -11.16 -23.40
N ALA A 185 -5.32 -11.48 -24.67
CA ALA A 185 -6.69 -11.63 -25.14
C ALA A 185 -7.38 -12.60 -24.17
N VAL A 186 -8.45 -12.13 -23.53
CA VAL A 186 -9.28 -12.98 -22.69
C VAL A 186 -9.91 -13.98 -23.64
N VAL A 187 -9.29 -15.14 -23.80
CA VAL A 187 -9.87 -16.26 -24.52
C VAL A 187 -11.19 -16.53 -23.81
N PRO A 188 -12.35 -16.27 -24.43
CA PRO A 188 -13.61 -16.61 -23.80
C PRO A 188 -13.56 -18.11 -23.52
N ALA A 189 -13.96 -18.49 -22.30
CA ALA A 189 -13.89 -19.88 -21.86
C ALA A 189 -14.45 -20.80 -22.94
N VAL A 190 -13.65 -21.80 -23.34
CA VAL A 190 -13.90 -22.62 -24.53
C VAL A 190 -15.30 -23.21 -24.48
N VAL A 191 -16.18 -22.70 -25.33
CA VAL A 191 -17.48 -23.33 -25.61
C VAL A 191 -17.27 -24.31 -26.75
N GLU A 192 -17.49 -25.59 -26.43
CA GLU A 192 -17.54 -26.76 -27.33
C GLU A 192 -16.24 -27.21 -28.02
N GLY A 193 -15.96 -28.52 -27.95
CA GLY A 193 -15.05 -29.18 -28.90
C GLY A 193 -13.95 -30.11 -28.37
N ALA A 194 -14.08 -30.75 -27.19
CA ALA A 194 -13.18 -31.86 -26.81
C ALA A 194 -13.83 -32.82 -25.80
N GLU A 195 -14.61 -33.79 -26.29
CA GLU A 195 -14.82 -35.04 -25.56
C GLU A 195 -13.52 -35.85 -25.64
N ASP A 196 -12.72 -35.88 -24.55
CA ASP A 196 -12.28 -37.16 -23.96
C ASP A 196 -11.34 -37.01 -22.74
N SER A 197 -11.48 -37.98 -21.82
CA SER A 197 -10.51 -38.42 -20.80
C SER A 197 -10.25 -37.63 -19.51
N ALA A 198 -10.55 -38.33 -18.41
CA ALA A 198 -9.86 -38.32 -17.10
C ALA A 198 -10.02 -37.11 -16.15
N VAL A 199 -11.14 -37.08 -15.43
CA VAL A 199 -11.26 -36.36 -14.15
C VAL A 199 -10.39 -37.07 -13.09
N ALA A 200 -9.30 -36.43 -12.67
CA ALA A 200 -8.52 -36.84 -11.50
C ALA A 200 -9.02 -36.09 -10.24
N THR A 201 -9.85 -36.74 -9.44
CA THR A 201 -10.49 -36.16 -8.25
C THR A 201 -9.49 -35.98 -7.11
N HIS A 202 -9.25 -34.75 -6.66
CA HIS A 202 -8.48 -34.49 -5.43
C HIS A 202 -9.35 -34.65 -4.18
N VAL A 203 -9.01 -35.62 -3.32
CA VAL A 203 -9.75 -35.95 -2.09
C VAL A 203 -9.07 -35.33 -0.86
N PRO A 204 -9.77 -34.51 -0.05
CA PRO A 204 -9.30 -34.10 1.27
C PRO A 204 -10.06 -34.77 2.42
N GLY A 205 -9.32 -35.33 3.38
CA GLY A 205 -9.67 -35.23 4.81
C GLY A 205 -10.64 -36.25 5.40
N HIS A 206 -10.11 -37.23 6.12
CA HIS A 206 -10.86 -38.08 7.06
C HIS A 206 -11.50 -37.28 8.20
N SER A 207 -12.81 -37.49 8.43
CA SER A 207 -13.36 -37.62 9.78
C SER A 207 -14.67 -38.43 9.74
N SER A 208 -14.59 -39.73 10.01
CA SER A 208 -15.75 -40.62 10.17
C SER A 208 -15.68 -41.32 11.51
N LEU A 209 -16.71 -41.09 12.34
CA LEU A 209 -17.33 -42.00 13.34
C LEU A 209 -18.21 -41.16 14.27
N GLY A 210 -19.52 -41.45 14.35
CA GLY A 210 -20.40 -40.85 15.37
C GLY A 210 -21.84 -40.52 14.95
N ASP A 211 -22.65 -41.57 14.75
CA ASP A 211 -24.11 -41.66 14.94
C ASP A 211 -25.13 -40.56 14.55
N ALA A 212 -26.10 -41.02 13.74
CA ALA A 212 -27.55 -40.88 13.89
C ALA A 212 -28.18 -39.62 14.54
N ALA A 213 -29.05 -38.92 13.80
CA ALA A 213 -30.52 -39.07 13.97
C ALA A 213 -31.39 -38.20 13.02
N ALA A 214 -32.56 -38.75 12.70
CA ALA A 214 -33.85 -38.07 12.48
C ALA A 214 -34.12 -37.20 11.22
N LYS A 215 -35.03 -37.76 10.38
CA LYS A 215 -36.14 -37.12 9.63
C LYS A 215 -35.76 -36.21 8.42
N GLY A 216 -36.49 -36.25 7.31
CA GLY A 216 -37.61 -37.15 6.96
C GLY A 216 -38.45 -36.63 5.78
N ALA A 217 -38.54 -37.46 4.73
CA ALA A 217 -39.61 -37.54 3.73
C ALA A 217 -40.11 -36.27 2.99
N ALA A 218 -39.72 -36.22 1.72
CA ALA A 218 -40.61 -36.08 0.54
C ALA A 218 -41.49 -34.83 0.34
N LYS A 219 -41.31 -34.19 -0.82
CA LYS A 219 -42.29 -34.37 -1.91
C LYS A 219 -41.66 -34.27 -3.30
N VAL A 220 -42.06 -35.20 -4.18
CA VAL A 220 -41.73 -35.27 -5.61
C VAL A 220 -42.94 -34.75 -6.40
N LEU A 221 -42.72 -34.00 -7.49
CA LEU A 221 -43.22 -34.25 -8.87
C LEU A 221 -43.06 -32.98 -9.75
N ALA A 222 -42.54 -33.14 -10.98
CA ALA A 222 -42.69 -32.19 -12.09
C ALA A 222 -43.78 -32.70 -13.05
N PRO A 223 -44.42 -31.86 -13.90
CA PRO A 223 -43.88 -31.69 -15.26
C PRO A 223 -44.14 -30.32 -15.98
N THR A 224 -43.15 -29.88 -16.76
CA THR A 224 -43.11 -29.37 -18.18
C THR A 224 -44.30 -28.57 -18.86
N PRO A 225 -44.10 -27.89 -20.04
CA PRO A 225 -44.64 -26.55 -20.42
C PRO A 225 -45.65 -26.62 -21.62
N PRO A 226 -45.83 -25.68 -22.60
CA PRO A 226 -45.40 -24.26 -22.88
C PRO A 226 -46.62 -23.37 -23.32
N PRO A 227 -46.62 -22.44 -24.33
CA PRO A 227 -45.62 -21.53 -24.96
C PRO A 227 -46.05 -20.01 -25.11
N ASP A 228 -45.13 -19.16 -25.61
CA ASP A 228 -45.22 -17.93 -26.45
C ASP A 228 -46.47 -17.00 -26.40
N THR A 229 -46.40 -15.67 -26.18
CA THR A 229 -46.09 -14.56 -27.14
C THR A 229 -46.51 -13.18 -26.50
N ASP A 230 -46.34 -11.96 -27.05
CA ASP A 230 -45.20 -11.23 -27.69
C ASP A 230 -45.61 -9.73 -27.95
N ILE A 231 -44.70 -8.87 -28.45
CA ILE A 231 -44.90 -7.58 -29.20
C ILE A 231 -45.20 -6.23 -28.43
N SER A 232 -44.21 -5.31 -28.52
CA SER A 232 -44.28 -3.82 -28.71
C SER A 232 -44.93 -2.86 -27.69
N ALA A 233 -44.65 -1.53 -27.68
CA ALA A 233 -43.51 -0.68 -28.13
C ALA A 233 -43.79 0.81 -27.74
N THR A 234 -42.97 1.75 -28.22
CA THR A 234 -43.03 3.25 -28.12
C THR A 234 -42.50 3.84 -26.79
N LEU A 235 -41.41 4.63 -26.76
CA LEU A 235 -41.13 5.95 -27.38
C LEU A 235 -41.96 7.06 -26.67
N ASP A 236 -41.45 8.22 -26.21
CA ASP A 236 -40.27 9.02 -26.60
C ASP A 236 -39.74 9.95 -25.46
N ALA A 237 -38.52 10.49 -25.64
CA ALA A 237 -38.03 11.90 -25.51
C ALA A 237 -38.72 12.93 -24.55
N ASP A 238 -38.07 13.96 -23.99
CA ASP A 238 -36.66 14.27 -23.67
C ASP A 238 -36.58 15.51 -22.74
N SER A 239 -35.40 15.75 -22.13
CA SER A 239 -34.81 17.05 -21.77
C SER A 239 -35.60 18.19 -21.06
N ASN A 240 -35.38 18.28 -19.74
CA ASN A 240 -34.83 19.43 -18.97
C ASN A 240 -35.27 20.91 -19.19
N SER A 241 -35.71 21.55 -18.09
CA SER A 241 -35.22 22.86 -17.54
C SER A 241 -36.04 23.30 -16.31
N PRO A 242 -35.60 24.27 -15.46
CA PRO A 242 -34.24 24.64 -15.07
C PRO A 242 -34.07 24.88 -13.54
N THR A 243 -32.87 25.34 -13.16
CA THR A 243 -32.46 25.97 -11.88
C THR A 243 -33.41 27.02 -11.28
N ALA A 244 -33.64 26.99 -9.95
CA ALA A 244 -33.57 28.17 -9.03
C ALA A 244 -33.76 27.82 -7.53
N LEU A 245 -33.18 28.63 -6.65
CA LEU A 245 -33.23 28.52 -5.18
C LEU A 245 -34.54 29.04 -4.57
N GLU A 246 -34.96 28.50 -3.42
CA GLU A 246 -34.94 29.19 -2.09
C GLU A 246 -35.60 28.33 -0.98
N THR A 247 -35.23 28.56 0.29
CA THR A 247 -35.70 27.84 1.49
C THR A 247 -36.42 28.80 2.44
N PRO A 248 -37.46 28.39 3.20
CA PRO A 248 -37.22 28.00 4.61
C PRO A 248 -38.09 26.82 5.13
N THR A 249 -37.92 26.48 6.41
CA THR A 249 -38.07 25.13 7.02
C THR A 249 -39.39 24.90 7.84
N PRO A 250 -39.63 23.76 8.56
CA PRO A 250 -40.92 23.03 8.54
C PRO A 250 -41.64 23.13 9.93
N PRO A 251 -42.44 22.19 10.53
CA PRO A 251 -42.57 20.70 10.42
C PRO A 251 -44.06 20.28 10.10
N GLU A 252 -44.60 19.06 10.29
CA GLU A 252 -44.14 17.75 10.81
C GLU A 252 -45.06 16.59 10.30
N THR A 253 -44.54 15.37 10.06
CA THR A 253 -45.13 14.03 10.38
C THR A 253 -44.36 12.87 9.70
N LEU A 254 -44.38 11.68 10.32
CA LEU A 254 -43.75 10.41 9.91
C LEU A 254 -44.83 9.41 9.42
N PRO A 255 -44.51 8.18 8.90
CA PRO A 255 -43.29 7.66 8.28
C PRO A 255 -43.54 7.12 6.85
N LEU A 256 -42.48 6.74 6.09
CA LEU A 256 -42.60 5.99 4.83
C LEU A 256 -42.18 4.52 5.03
N GLU A 257 -42.96 3.61 4.42
CA GLU A 257 -42.83 2.16 4.52
C GLU A 257 -41.74 1.57 3.57
N ASP A 258 -41.41 0.31 3.80
CA ASP A 258 -40.31 -0.42 3.14
C ASP A 258 -40.42 -0.50 1.61
N ALA A 259 -39.33 -0.13 0.93
CA ALA A 259 -39.07 -0.51 -0.47
C ALA A 259 -38.10 -1.71 -0.50
N PRO A 260 -38.38 -2.76 -1.29
CA PRO A 260 -37.56 -3.97 -1.32
C PRO A 260 -36.17 -3.71 -1.94
N LYS A 261 -35.15 -4.39 -1.42
CA LYS A 261 -33.79 -4.36 -1.97
C LYS A 261 -33.76 -5.09 -3.30
N GLU A 262 -33.39 -4.39 -4.37
CA GLU A 262 -32.89 -5.04 -5.58
C GLU A 262 -31.57 -5.76 -5.27
N GLU A 263 -31.38 -6.94 -5.86
CA GLU A 263 -30.16 -7.71 -5.74
C GLU A 263 -29.03 -7.04 -6.55
N GLU A 264 -28.07 -6.43 -5.86
CA GLU A 264 -26.87 -5.87 -6.50
C GLU A 264 -26.10 -6.99 -7.23
N LYS A 265 -26.14 -6.97 -8.57
CA LYS A 265 -25.23 -7.77 -9.40
C LYS A 265 -23.79 -7.44 -9.01
N PRO A 266 -22.88 -8.45 -8.88
CA PRO A 266 -21.53 -8.22 -8.39
C PRO A 266 -20.82 -7.17 -9.27
N SER A 267 -20.36 -6.09 -8.62
CA SER A 267 -19.69 -5.00 -9.32
C SER A 267 -18.43 -5.55 -10.00
N LYS A 268 -18.33 -5.42 -11.33
CA LYS A 268 -17.15 -5.87 -12.09
C LYS A 268 -15.86 -5.39 -11.40
N PRO A 269 -14.81 -6.23 -11.31
CA PRO A 269 -13.56 -5.83 -10.69
C PRO A 269 -13.04 -4.58 -11.39
N ARG A 270 -12.64 -3.57 -10.61
CA ARG A 270 -12.27 -2.24 -11.11
C ARG A 270 -11.01 -2.27 -11.97
N ASN A 271 -10.16 -3.27 -11.78
CA ASN A 271 -8.90 -3.46 -12.48
C ASN A 271 -8.97 -4.79 -13.24
N PRO A 272 -8.26 -4.94 -14.38
CA PRO A 272 -8.13 -6.21 -15.05
C PRO A 272 -7.34 -7.20 -14.18
N ALA A 273 -7.69 -8.48 -14.31
CA ALA A 273 -6.98 -9.60 -13.69
C ALA A 273 -5.46 -9.56 -14.00
N PRO A 274 -4.60 -10.14 -13.13
CA PRO A 274 -3.17 -10.19 -13.37
C PRO A 274 -2.85 -10.95 -14.67
N TYR A 275 -1.99 -10.39 -15.52
CA TYR A 275 -1.66 -10.99 -16.83
C TYR A 275 -0.76 -12.23 -16.70
N LEU A 276 -0.12 -12.40 -15.54
CA LEU A 276 0.72 -13.55 -15.20
C LEU A 276 0.46 -13.94 -13.74
N LEU A 277 0.13 -15.21 -13.52
CA LEU A 277 -0.02 -15.77 -12.18
C LEU A 277 1.35 -16.16 -11.58
N PRO A 278 1.52 -16.08 -10.25
CA PRO A 278 2.76 -16.47 -9.57
C PRO A 278 3.30 -17.86 -9.91
N SER A 279 2.41 -18.83 -10.16
CA SER A 279 2.76 -20.20 -10.55
C SER A 279 3.50 -20.29 -11.90
N ALA A 280 3.32 -19.29 -12.78
CA ALA A 280 3.94 -19.24 -14.10
C ALA A 280 5.26 -18.44 -14.12
N TYR A 281 5.72 -17.89 -12.99
CA TYR A 281 6.98 -17.13 -12.95
C TYR A 281 8.19 -17.94 -13.44
N PRO A 282 8.43 -19.21 -13.02
CA PRO A 282 9.63 -19.95 -13.43
C PRO A 282 9.69 -20.25 -14.93
N THR A 283 8.53 -20.43 -15.57
CA THR A 283 8.42 -20.72 -17.01
C THR A 283 8.31 -19.47 -17.88
N ALA A 284 8.00 -18.31 -17.30
CA ALA A 284 7.86 -17.06 -18.04
C ALA A 284 9.19 -16.58 -18.64
N THR A 285 9.10 -16.02 -19.84
CA THR A 285 10.22 -15.39 -20.54
C THR A 285 10.51 -14.01 -19.94
N LEU A 286 11.77 -13.79 -19.59
CA LEU A 286 12.21 -12.50 -19.06
C LEU A 286 12.30 -11.46 -20.17
N SER A 287 11.72 -10.27 -19.96
CA SER A 287 11.85 -9.12 -20.87
C SER A 287 13.33 -8.77 -21.14
N PRO A 288 13.74 -8.60 -22.41
CA PRO A 288 15.11 -8.21 -22.75
C PRO A 288 15.43 -6.77 -22.31
N SER A 289 14.43 -5.90 -22.14
CA SER A 289 14.63 -4.52 -21.70
C SER A 289 14.74 -4.33 -20.18
N ILE A 290 14.76 -5.39 -19.38
CA ILE A 290 14.97 -5.30 -17.93
C ILE A 290 16.35 -4.68 -17.61
N PRO A 291 16.44 -3.67 -16.71
CA PRO A 291 17.74 -3.15 -16.29
C PRO A 291 18.48 -4.19 -15.44
N GLU A 292 19.81 -4.17 -15.47
CA GLU A 292 20.66 -5.01 -14.60
C GLU A 292 20.36 -4.78 -13.11
N VAL A 293 20.10 -3.53 -12.75
CA VAL A 293 19.69 -3.11 -11.41
C VAL A 293 18.28 -2.51 -11.48
N ILE A 294 17.33 -3.13 -10.77
CA ILE A 294 16.02 -2.53 -10.51
C ILE A 294 16.22 -1.48 -9.41
N GLY A 295 15.60 -0.32 -9.59
CA GLY A 295 15.77 0.83 -8.69
C GLY A 295 15.58 0.46 -7.22
N PRO A 296 16.41 1.00 -6.31
CA PRO A 296 16.33 0.70 -4.89
C PRO A 296 14.97 1.09 -4.33
N SER A 297 14.45 0.19 -3.51
CA SER A 297 13.18 0.34 -2.81
C SER A 297 13.41 0.42 -1.31
N ILE A 298 12.52 1.08 -0.58
CA ILE A 298 12.47 1.03 0.87
C ILE A 298 11.05 0.75 1.35
N ILE A 299 10.92 -0.15 2.31
CA ILE A 299 9.64 -0.66 2.79
C ILE A 299 9.41 -0.10 4.19
N LEU A 300 8.41 0.77 4.32
CA LEU A 300 8.12 1.50 5.56
C LEU A 300 7.05 0.77 6.39
N PRO A 301 7.24 0.58 7.70
CA PRO A 301 6.26 -0.08 8.57
C PRO A 301 4.95 0.69 8.65
N PHE A 302 3.82 -0.01 8.49
CA PHE A 302 2.48 0.57 8.59
C PHE A 302 1.60 -0.19 9.60
N PRO A 303 1.89 -0.07 10.90
CA PRO A 303 1.19 -0.80 11.96
C PRO A 303 -0.27 -0.33 12.13
N HIS A 304 -1.20 -1.00 11.44
CA HIS A 304 -2.63 -0.71 11.45
C HIS A 304 -3.43 -1.89 12.01
N ILE A 305 -3.77 -1.84 13.31
CA ILE A 305 -4.62 -2.85 13.97
C ILE A 305 -6.05 -2.31 14.18
N LEU A 306 -7.03 -3.10 13.77
CA LEU A 306 -8.46 -2.87 13.98
C LEU A 306 -9.03 -3.71 15.15
N GLY A 307 -10.24 -3.33 15.60
CA GLY A 307 -11.02 -4.06 16.61
C GLY A 307 -10.87 -3.58 18.06
N VAL A 308 -11.95 -3.78 18.85
CA VAL A 308 -12.04 -3.32 20.25
C VAL A 308 -11.12 -4.12 21.19
N ARG A 309 -10.98 -5.44 20.99
CA ARG A 309 -10.09 -6.29 21.82
C ARG A 309 -8.63 -5.82 21.79
N ASN A 310 -8.20 -5.22 20.67
CA ASN A 310 -6.84 -4.76 20.44
C ASN A 310 -6.60 -3.30 20.92
N THR A 311 -7.57 -2.68 21.59
CA THR A 311 -7.47 -1.28 22.08
C THR A 311 -6.27 -1.05 22.99
N HIS A 312 -5.92 -1.99 23.87
CA HIS A 312 -4.72 -1.89 24.72
C HIS A 312 -3.42 -1.79 23.90
N ILE A 313 -3.29 -2.57 22.81
CA ILE A 313 -2.15 -2.49 21.88
C ILE A 313 -2.17 -1.14 21.14
N ARG A 314 -3.35 -0.67 20.72
CA ARG A 314 -3.51 0.64 20.06
C ARG A 314 -3.14 1.80 20.99
N ILE A 315 -3.48 1.73 22.28
CA ILE A 315 -3.09 2.72 23.30
C ILE A 315 -1.58 2.67 23.53
N TYR A 316 -0.97 1.49 23.66
CA TYR A 316 0.48 1.36 23.78
C TYR A 316 1.19 2.03 22.59
N ARG A 317 0.79 1.69 21.36
CA ARG A 317 1.34 2.29 20.13
C ARG A 317 1.10 3.80 20.03
N PHE A 318 -0.04 4.28 20.54
CA PHE A 318 -0.34 5.71 20.59
C PHE A 318 0.57 6.49 21.54
N LEU A 319 1.09 5.84 22.59
CA LEU A 319 2.03 6.41 23.57
C LEU A 319 3.51 6.09 23.26
N THR A 320 3.79 5.44 22.12
CA THR A 320 5.14 5.13 21.64
C THR A 320 5.34 5.50 20.17
N ARG A 321 4.60 6.50 19.64
CA ARG A 321 4.72 6.92 18.24
C ARG A 321 6.11 7.45 17.91
N ARG A 322 6.85 7.96 18.91
CA ARG A 322 8.25 8.41 18.75
C ARG A 322 9.18 7.33 18.19
N ARG A 323 8.97 6.04 18.53
CA ARG A 323 9.80 4.92 18.03
C ARG A 323 9.55 4.66 16.55
N LEU A 324 8.27 4.61 16.16
CA LEU A 324 7.85 4.48 14.78
C LEU A 324 8.32 5.68 13.93
N ALA A 325 8.29 6.89 14.50
CA ALA A 325 8.80 8.09 13.84
C ALA A 325 10.33 8.05 13.64
N ASP A 326 11.08 7.35 14.49
CA ASP A 326 12.54 7.17 14.34
C ASP A 326 12.87 6.07 13.33
N GLU A 327 12.13 4.95 13.34
CA GLU A 327 12.24 3.83 12.38
C GLU A 327 11.93 4.32 10.95
N ILE A 328 10.76 4.95 10.74
CA ILE A 328 10.40 5.54 9.44
C ILE A 328 11.32 6.72 9.09
N GLY A 329 11.74 7.53 10.08
CA GLY A 329 12.61 8.67 9.83
C GLY A 329 13.97 8.25 9.28
N ARG A 330 14.57 7.20 9.87
CA ARG A 330 15.80 6.56 9.39
C ARG A 330 15.65 6.05 7.96
N ASP A 331 14.59 5.30 7.70
CA ASP A 331 14.36 4.65 6.40
C ASP A 331 14.07 5.68 5.28
N VAL A 332 13.26 6.71 5.56
CA VAL A 332 13.01 7.79 4.60
C VAL A 332 14.28 8.62 4.37
N ALA A 333 15.05 8.93 5.41
CA ALA A 333 16.32 9.63 5.27
C ALA A 333 17.31 8.82 4.40
N ALA A 334 17.40 7.50 4.56
CA ALA A 334 18.23 6.64 3.70
C ALA A 334 17.86 6.77 2.21
N ALA A 335 16.56 6.74 1.88
CA ALA A 335 16.10 6.89 0.50
C ALA A 335 16.37 8.29 -0.07
N VAL A 336 16.17 9.34 0.73
CA VAL A 336 16.41 10.73 0.32
C VAL A 336 17.90 11.05 0.16
N LEU A 337 18.76 10.62 1.09
CA LEU A 337 20.21 10.74 0.96
C LEU A 337 20.72 9.94 -0.25
N GLY A 338 20.17 8.74 -0.49
CA GLY A 338 20.45 7.93 -1.68
C GLY A 338 21.89 7.43 -1.84
N ALA A 339 22.77 7.76 -0.89
CA ALA A 339 24.22 7.52 -0.96
C ALA A 339 24.61 6.03 -0.95
N SER A 340 23.78 5.16 -0.37
CA SER A 340 24.03 3.72 -0.27
C SER A 340 22.77 2.89 -0.53
N TYR A 341 22.96 1.83 -1.33
CA TYR A 341 21.97 0.78 -1.55
C TYR A 341 22.69 -0.56 -1.71
N ARG A 342 22.05 -1.65 -1.25
CA ARG A 342 22.58 -3.03 -1.38
C ARG A 342 21.58 -3.97 -2.05
N SER A 343 22.02 -5.18 -2.38
CA SER A 343 21.13 -6.31 -2.69
C SER A 343 20.27 -6.66 -1.47
N PHE A 344 19.11 -7.27 -1.71
CA PHE A 344 18.42 -8.02 -0.66
C PHE A 344 19.15 -9.34 -0.43
N ASP A 345 19.35 -9.69 0.84
CA ASP A 345 20.10 -10.89 1.22
C ASP A 345 19.15 -12.04 1.64
N ALA A 346 19.69 -13.21 1.94
CA ALA A 346 18.92 -14.29 2.55
C ALA A 346 18.95 -14.17 4.08
N VAL A 347 17.79 -14.26 4.72
CA VAL A 347 17.64 -14.21 6.19
C VAL A 347 17.35 -15.63 6.69
N THR A 348 18.14 -16.12 7.65
CA THR A 348 17.85 -17.38 8.34
C THR A 348 16.58 -17.22 9.17
N ALA A 349 15.50 -17.87 8.76
CA ALA A 349 14.26 -17.87 9.52
C ALA A 349 14.35 -18.90 10.66
N PRO A 350 13.89 -18.58 11.90
CA PRO A 350 13.78 -19.58 12.94
C PRO A 350 12.69 -20.59 12.55
N SER A 351 13.09 -21.85 12.35
CA SER A 351 12.12 -22.93 12.10
C SER A 351 11.13 -23.03 13.25
N ARG A 352 9.86 -23.30 12.93
CA ARG A 352 8.81 -23.58 13.91
C ARG A 352 8.82 -25.03 14.40
N THR A 353 9.59 -25.92 13.77
CA THR A 353 9.81 -27.27 14.29
C THR A 353 10.89 -27.25 15.38
N GLN A 354 10.57 -27.84 16.53
CA GLN A 354 11.53 -28.06 17.61
C GLN A 354 12.43 -29.24 17.26
N ASP A 355 13.36 -29.03 16.33
CA ASP A 355 14.52 -29.90 16.16
C ASP A 355 15.72 -29.09 15.67
N GLY A 356 16.93 -29.49 16.09
CA GLY A 356 18.15 -28.69 15.99
C GLY A 356 18.76 -28.53 14.58
N GLY A 357 17.94 -28.45 13.53
CA GLY A 357 18.37 -28.21 12.15
C GLY A 357 18.67 -26.74 11.86
N ALA A 358 19.58 -26.48 10.93
CA ALA A 358 19.81 -25.14 10.41
C ALA A 358 18.51 -24.54 9.85
N GLY A 359 18.18 -23.31 10.24
CA GLY A 359 16.93 -22.66 9.81
C GLY A 359 16.93 -22.38 8.30
N ASP A 360 15.76 -22.50 7.67
CA ASP A 360 15.60 -22.22 6.24
C ASP A 360 16.08 -20.80 5.90
N SER A 361 16.86 -20.69 4.83
CA SER A 361 17.28 -19.41 4.25
C SER A 361 16.12 -18.82 3.46
N VAL A 362 15.45 -17.83 4.04
CA VAL A 362 14.26 -17.18 3.48
C VAL A 362 14.67 -15.82 2.89
N PRO A 363 14.32 -15.47 1.64
CA PRO A 363 14.72 -14.20 1.03
C PRO A 363 14.24 -12.98 1.86
N GLU A 364 15.11 -11.99 2.10
CA GLU A 364 14.81 -10.81 2.93
C GLU A 364 13.50 -10.14 2.50
N GLN A 365 13.26 -10.02 1.19
CA GLN A 365 12.03 -9.45 0.63
C GLN A 365 10.76 -10.09 1.22
N THR A 366 10.76 -11.42 1.43
CA THR A 366 9.62 -12.16 1.99
C THR A 366 9.50 -12.00 3.51
N ALA A 367 10.61 -11.78 4.22
CA ALA A 367 10.64 -11.60 5.67
C ALA A 367 10.30 -10.16 6.11
N VAL A 368 10.63 -9.16 5.28
CA VAL A 368 10.40 -7.73 5.56
C VAL A 368 8.94 -7.44 5.89
N LEU A 369 8.70 -6.92 7.10
CA LEU A 369 7.38 -6.62 7.67
C LEU A 369 6.40 -7.82 7.75
N ALA A 370 6.85 -9.07 7.65
CA ALA A 370 5.96 -10.25 7.76
C ALA A 370 5.16 -10.29 9.08
N ARG A 371 5.69 -9.66 10.15
CA ARG A 371 4.97 -9.47 11.43
C ARG A 371 3.64 -8.72 11.30
N GLU A 372 3.50 -7.83 10.31
CA GLU A 372 2.28 -7.04 10.10
C GLU A 372 1.12 -7.88 9.55
N GLU A 373 1.38 -9.02 8.90
CA GLU A 373 0.32 -9.88 8.34
C GLU A 373 -0.59 -10.45 9.45
N GLY A 374 -0.03 -10.75 10.62
CA GLY A 374 -0.79 -11.22 11.79
C GLY A 374 -1.64 -10.15 12.49
N GLU A 375 -1.50 -8.89 12.07
CA GLU A 375 -2.23 -7.74 12.63
C GLU A 375 -3.42 -7.31 11.78
N TRP A 376 -3.54 -7.87 10.58
CA TRP A 376 -4.60 -7.57 9.63
C TRP A 376 -5.98 -8.01 10.12
N TRP A 377 -7.00 -7.34 9.60
CA TRP A 377 -8.37 -7.63 9.99
C TRP A 377 -8.86 -8.97 9.42
N LYS A 378 -9.74 -9.65 10.18
CA LYS A 378 -10.27 -10.99 9.82
C LYS A 378 -10.92 -11.07 8.44
N SER A 379 -11.37 -9.95 7.88
CA SER A 379 -11.94 -9.89 6.52
C SER A 379 -10.93 -10.21 5.43
N VAL A 380 -9.61 -10.04 5.66
CA VAL A 380 -8.57 -10.37 4.68
C VAL A 380 -8.46 -11.86 4.45
N HIS A 381 -8.55 -12.65 5.52
CA HIS A 381 -8.38 -14.11 5.45
C HIS A 381 -9.66 -14.84 5.01
N ARG A 382 -10.67 -14.11 4.51
CA ARG A 382 -11.82 -14.72 3.83
C ARG A 382 -11.39 -15.14 2.43
N ALA A 383 -11.93 -16.26 1.95
CA ALA A 383 -11.80 -16.62 0.54
C ALA A 383 -12.35 -15.47 -0.33
N ARG A 384 -11.68 -15.22 -1.45
CA ARG A 384 -12.09 -14.24 -2.45
C ARG A 384 -13.17 -14.80 -3.35
N GLU A 385 -14.01 -13.90 -3.87
CA GLU A 385 -14.99 -14.25 -4.91
C GLU A 385 -14.26 -14.50 -6.24
N GLU A 386 -14.90 -15.25 -7.14
CA GLU A 386 -14.30 -15.63 -8.42
C GLU A 386 -14.03 -14.39 -9.28
N GLY A 387 -12.75 -14.12 -9.56
CA GLY A 387 -12.29 -12.91 -10.25
C GLY A 387 -11.81 -11.76 -9.34
N GLU A 388 -11.95 -11.86 -8.01
CA GLU A 388 -11.22 -10.98 -7.08
C GLU A 388 -9.78 -11.47 -6.85
N GLU A 389 -8.84 -10.55 -6.70
CA GLU A 389 -7.44 -10.88 -6.41
C GLU A 389 -7.19 -11.18 -4.93
N SER A 390 -6.41 -12.24 -4.67
CA SER A 390 -6.00 -12.72 -3.33
C SER A 390 -4.55 -12.40 -2.96
N VAL A 391 -3.93 -11.37 -3.55
CA VAL A 391 -2.52 -10.97 -3.38
C VAL A 391 -2.09 -10.86 -1.91
N ARG A 392 -2.98 -10.39 -1.03
CA ARG A 392 -2.71 -10.21 0.40
C ARG A 392 -2.74 -11.55 1.14
N ILE A 393 -3.58 -12.49 0.73
CA ILE A 393 -3.71 -13.82 1.35
C ILE A 393 -2.57 -14.73 0.91
N GLU A 394 -2.23 -14.71 -0.38
CA GLU A 394 -1.21 -15.56 -0.97
C GLU A 394 0.18 -15.34 -0.35
N GLY A 395 1.00 -16.40 -0.32
CA GLY A 395 2.42 -16.28 -0.01
C GLY A 395 3.13 -15.39 -1.03
N MET A 396 4.15 -14.64 -0.60
CA MET A 396 4.88 -13.77 -1.52
C MET A 396 5.81 -14.58 -2.41
N ALA A 397 5.37 -14.82 -3.65
CA ALA A 397 6.19 -15.46 -4.68
C ALA A 397 7.24 -14.51 -5.25
N LEU A 398 8.42 -15.06 -5.56
CA LEU A 398 9.55 -14.35 -6.14
C LEU A 398 10.13 -15.18 -7.29
N ASP A 399 10.54 -14.50 -8.34
CA ASP A 399 11.40 -15.06 -9.38
C ASP A 399 12.83 -14.60 -9.10
N GLU A 400 13.79 -15.52 -8.99
CA GLU A 400 15.18 -15.20 -8.63
C GLU A 400 15.83 -14.20 -9.61
N ARG A 401 15.46 -14.26 -10.90
CA ARG A 401 16.00 -13.38 -11.95
C ARG A 401 15.55 -11.94 -11.72
N VAL A 402 14.35 -11.71 -11.22
CA VAL A 402 13.83 -10.37 -10.90
C VAL A 402 14.28 -9.96 -9.50
N ALA A 403 14.09 -10.82 -8.50
CA ALA A 403 14.40 -10.58 -7.10
C ALA A 403 15.89 -10.25 -6.87
N GLY A 404 16.81 -10.95 -7.54
CA GLY A 404 18.26 -10.70 -7.46
C GLY A 404 18.71 -9.37 -8.08
N ARG A 405 17.87 -8.74 -8.91
CA ARG A 405 18.11 -7.39 -9.47
C ARG A 405 17.54 -6.28 -8.60
N MET A 406 16.64 -6.58 -7.66
CA MET A 406 16.09 -5.59 -6.73
C MET A 406 17.17 -5.11 -5.76
N ARG A 407 17.08 -3.83 -5.37
CA ARG A 407 17.96 -3.21 -4.38
C ARG A 407 17.15 -2.61 -3.24
N ARG A 408 17.80 -2.44 -2.09
CA ARG A 408 17.27 -1.78 -0.91
C ARG A 408 18.14 -0.56 -0.57
N PHE A 409 17.52 0.57 -0.26
CA PHE A 409 18.27 1.70 0.35
C PHE A 409 18.77 1.33 1.75
N GLU A 410 19.96 1.82 2.09
CA GLU A 410 20.56 1.65 3.40
C GLU A 410 21.17 2.98 3.86
N LEU A 411 21.03 3.30 5.15
CA LEU A 411 21.66 4.48 5.73
C LEU A 411 23.13 4.15 6.01
N SER A 412 24.06 4.95 5.48
CA SER A 412 25.49 4.71 5.72
C SER A 412 25.86 4.98 7.18
N ALA A 413 26.89 4.29 7.70
CA ALA A 413 27.29 4.42 9.10
C ALA A 413 27.64 5.87 9.52
N GLY A 414 28.25 6.65 8.61
CA GLY A 414 28.55 8.06 8.87
C GLY A 414 27.29 8.92 9.00
N GLU A 415 26.25 8.62 8.24
CA GLU A 415 24.94 9.28 8.31
C GLU A 415 24.15 8.87 9.55
N GLU A 416 24.29 7.63 10.02
CA GLU A 416 23.78 7.21 11.33
C GLU A 416 24.44 7.99 12.48
N ASP A 417 25.76 8.17 12.43
CA ASP A 417 26.49 8.90 13.46
C ASP A 417 26.25 10.42 13.37
N ARG A 418 25.94 10.95 12.18
CA ARG A 418 25.39 12.30 12.00
C ARG A 418 24.02 12.42 12.68
N ALA A 419 23.09 11.51 12.39
CA ALA A 419 21.77 11.50 13.03
C ALA A 419 21.83 11.37 14.57
N LYS A 420 22.82 10.65 15.12
CA LYS A 420 23.09 10.59 16.58
C LYS A 420 23.59 11.93 17.13
N ARG A 421 24.51 12.62 16.45
CA ARG A 421 25.03 13.95 16.84
C ARG A 421 23.95 15.03 16.76
N SER A 422 23.16 15.07 15.69
CA SER A 422 21.97 15.91 15.57
C SER A 422 20.98 15.67 16.73
N ALA A 423 20.71 14.41 17.11
CA ALA A 423 19.82 14.09 18.24
C ALA A 423 20.37 14.59 19.60
N ALA A 424 21.70 14.56 19.77
CA ALA A 424 22.41 15.06 20.95
C ALA A 424 22.56 16.59 20.99
N GLY A 425 22.26 17.30 19.89
CA GLY A 425 22.41 18.75 19.79
C GLY A 425 23.87 19.23 19.72
N THR A 426 24.81 18.33 19.45
CA THR A 426 26.24 18.68 19.25
C THR A 426 26.56 19.07 17.81
N GLU A 427 25.63 18.83 16.88
CA GLU A 427 25.73 19.27 15.50
C GLU A 427 25.01 20.60 15.32
N VAL A 428 25.79 21.67 15.12
CA VAL A 428 25.25 22.96 14.70
C VAL A 428 24.95 22.87 13.22
N VAL A 429 23.71 22.51 12.88
CA VAL A 429 23.19 22.77 11.53
C VAL A 429 23.28 24.28 11.31
N ALA A 430 24.08 24.70 10.33
CA ALA A 430 24.24 26.10 9.98
C ALA A 430 22.89 26.66 9.52
N LYS A 431 22.13 27.24 10.46
CA LYS A 431 21.08 28.19 10.15
C LYS A 431 21.80 29.51 9.97
N GLU A 432 21.98 29.91 8.72
CA GLU A 432 22.28 31.30 8.41
C GLU A 432 21.18 32.15 9.04
N THR A 433 21.62 33.10 9.84
CA THR A 433 20.83 34.26 10.23
C THR A 433 20.41 35.01 8.98
N GLU A 434 19.24 35.64 9.00
CA GLU A 434 18.63 36.35 7.84
C GLU A 434 19.34 37.68 7.51
N ASP A 435 20.67 37.72 7.61
CA ASP A 435 21.55 38.88 7.44
C ASP A 435 22.66 38.56 6.40
N GLU A 436 22.30 38.35 5.13
CA GLU A 436 23.17 38.56 3.95
C GLU A 436 22.36 38.77 2.65
#